data_AF-A0A2V8PTE1-F1
#
_entry.id   AF-A0A2V8PTE1-F1
#
_cell.length_a   1.000
_cell.length_b   1.000
_cell.length_c   1.000
_cell.angle_alpha   90.00
_cell.angle_beta   90.00
_cell.angle_gamma   90.00
#
_symmetry.space_group_name_H-M   'P 1'
#
loop_
_entity.id
_entity.type
_entity.pdbx_description
1 polymer ?
#
loop_
_entity_poly.entity_id
_entity_poly.type
_entity_poly.pdbx_seq_one_letter_code
_entity_poly.pdbx_strand_id
1 'polypeptide(L)'
;MSSVTDQTTFANLKVLHGENGVLVDRTSSHDFSTKMVCATVPSLSPFVIARLTSPRDDKQSVFSELTSLRAAMTDKDDAHKLDDAIKSLSDSLAPALWIDALHLQAKTGDQDFDEEKQTVIKLIDLAIHKHSSVSGDELLALSDRIASADRQLAQIAINDAIAAHGDTNEIDQANKQLAKGDQDTASSKPQGIDDYREAWKHATESARKE
;
A
#
# COMPACT_ATOMS: atom_id res chain seq x y z
N MET A 1 -13.98 19.39 -7.11
CA MET A 1 -12.83 18.54 -7.50
C MET A 1 -11.58 19.28 -7.10
N SER A 2 -10.74 18.70 -6.26
CA SER A 2 -9.46 19.28 -5.87
C SER A 2 -8.52 19.24 -7.07
N SER A 3 -7.93 20.37 -7.45
CA SER A 3 -6.97 20.45 -8.56
C SER A 3 -5.64 19.83 -8.15
N VAL A 4 -5.06 18.97 -8.99
CA VAL A 4 -3.69 18.45 -8.80
C VAL A 4 -2.69 19.53 -9.21
N THR A 5 -2.11 20.21 -8.23
CA THR A 5 -1.16 21.32 -8.43
C THR A 5 0.29 20.94 -8.20
N ASP A 6 0.55 19.72 -7.71
CA ASP A 6 1.87 19.19 -7.39
C ASP A 6 2.37 18.20 -8.45
N GLN A 7 3.65 18.28 -8.83
CA GLN A 7 4.23 17.48 -9.90
C GLN A 7 4.32 16.00 -9.53
N THR A 8 4.66 15.69 -8.28
CA THR A 8 4.75 14.31 -7.78
C THR A 8 3.38 13.65 -7.79
N THR A 9 2.35 14.37 -7.35
CA THR A 9 0.96 13.93 -7.41
C THR A 9 0.50 13.72 -8.85
N PHE A 10 0.88 14.61 -9.77
CA PHE A 10 0.51 14.51 -11.17
C PHE A 10 1.18 13.31 -11.88
N ALA A 11 2.45 13.02 -11.57
CA ALA A 11 3.17 11.88 -12.11
C ALA A 11 2.54 10.53 -11.72
N ASN A 12 1.75 10.50 -10.65
CA ASN A 12 1.03 9.33 -10.17
C ASN A 12 -0.41 9.22 -10.72
N LEU A 13 -0.84 10.12 -11.61
CA LEU A 13 -2.14 9.98 -12.27
C LEU A 13 -2.12 8.86 -13.29
N LYS A 14 -3.15 8.03 -13.34
CA LYS A 14 -3.29 6.95 -14.29
C LYS A 14 -4.61 7.05 -15.03
N VAL A 15 -4.57 6.71 -16.31
CA VAL A 15 -5.74 6.55 -17.16
C VAL A 15 -6.11 5.07 -17.15
N LEU A 16 -7.12 4.73 -16.35
CA LEU A 16 -7.68 3.39 -16.29
C LEU A 16 -8.74 3.22 -17.38
N HIS A 17 -8.59 2.21 -18.21
CA HIS A 17 -9.48 1.86 -19.31
C HIS A 17 -10.34 0.64 -18.92
N GLY A 18 -11.65 0.72 -19.17
CA GLY A 18 -12.57 -0.39 -18.91
C GLY A 18 -12.44 -1.51 -19.94
N GLU A 19 -11.84 -2.64 -19.57
CA GLU A 19 -11.65 -3.81 -20.43
C GLU A 19 -12.43 -4.98 -19.84
N ASN A 20 -13.50 -5.41 -20.54
CA ASN A 20 -14.37 -6.52 -20.11
C ASN A 20 -14.92 -6.38 -18.67
N GLY A 21 -15.21 -5.14 -18.24
CA GLY A 21 -15.71 -4.84 -16.90
C GLY A 21 -14.63 -4.64 -15.83
N VAL A 22 -13.35 -4.70 -16.20
CA VAL A 22 -12.21 -4.45 -15.31
C VAL A 22 -11.50 -3.15 -15.69
N LEU A 23 -11.04 -2.37 -14.72
CA LEU A 23 -10.23 -1.18 -14.96
C LEU A 23 -8.75 -1.57 -15.12
N VAL A 24 -8.16 -1.26 -16.28
CA VAL A 24 -6.77 -1.58 -16.62
C VAL A 24 -5.97 -0.29 -16.86
N ASP A 25 -4.80 -0.13 -16.25
CA ASP A 25 -3.94 1.03 -16.49
C ASP A 25 -3.38 1.02 -17.93
N ARG A 26 -3.70 2.07 -18.70
CA ARG A 26 -3.25 2.27 -20.08
C ARG A 26 -2.45 3.56 -20.26
N THR A 27 -1.95 4.12 -19.17
CA THR A 27 -1.19 5.37 -19.17
C THR A 27 0.08 5.23 -20.00
N SER A 28 0.24 6.11 -21.00
CA SER A 28 1.37 6.10 -21.92
C SER A 28 2.35 7.24 -21.67
N SER A 29 1.90 8.38 -21.11
CA SER A 29 2.79 9.48 -20.74
C SER A 29 2.12 10.51 -19.82
N HIS A 30 2.97 11.34 -19.22
CA HIS A 30 2.61 12.49 -18.39
C HIS A 30 3.40 13.72 -18.83
N ASP A 31 2.74 14.86 -18.88
CA ASP A 31 3.36 16.17 -19.02
C ASP A 31 2.73 17.15 -18.03
N PHE A 32 3.47 17.46 -16.97
CA PHE A 32 3.02 18.37 -15.93
C PHE A 32 2.96 19.84 -16.37
N SER A 33 3.79 20.23 -17.35
CA SER A 33 3.85 21.61 -17.86
C SER A 33 2.57 21.94 -18.61
N THR A 34 2.07 20.98 -19.39
CA THR A 34 0.83 21.13 -20.17
C THR A 34 -0.41 20.55 -19.48
N LYS A 35 -0.23 19.93 -18.29
CA LYS A 35 -1.28 19.21 -17.54
C LYS A 35 -1.92 18.08 -18.34
N MET A 36 -1.12 17.39 -19.16
CA MET A 36 -1.58 16.25 -19.96
C MET A 36 -1.20 14.91 -19.35
N VAL A 37 -2.15 13.97 -19.34
CA VAL A 37 -1.93 12.54 -19.11
C VAL A 37 -2.50 11.81 -20.32
N CYS A 38 -1.69 10.98 -20.97
CA CYS A 38 -2.10 10.28 -22.19
C CYS A 38 -2.21 8.78 -21.94
N ALA A 39 -3.01 8.11 -22.76
CA ALA A 39 -3.16 6.67 -22.78
C ALA A 39 -3.22 6.15 -24.21
N THR A 40 -2.75 4.91 -24.40
CA THR A 40 -2.88 4.20 -25.68
C THR A 40 -3.76 2.98 -25.45
N VAL A 41 -4.86 2.89 -26.20
CA VAL A 41 -5.86 1.83 -26.05
C VAL A 41 -6.22 1.17 -27.37
N PRO A 42 -6.59 -0.12 -27.37
CA PRO A 42 -6.99 -0.82 -28.59
C PRO A 42 -8.45 -0.56 -28.99
N SER A 43 -9.27 0.02 -28.09
CA SER A 43 -10.69 0.28 -28.30
C SER A 43 -11.16 1.47 -27.45
N LEU A 44 -12.36 1.98 -27.72
CA LEU A 44 -13.01 2.99 -26.87
C LEU A 44 -13.91 2.30 -25.84
N SER A 45 -13.73 2.66 -24.57
CA SER A 45 -14.57 2.25 -23.46
C SER A 45 -14.58 3.35 -22.37
N PRO A 46 -15.28 3.17 -21.24
CA PRO A 46 -15.17 4.09 -20.12
C PRO A 46 -13.72 4.25 -19.63
N PHE A 47 -13.33 5.49 -19.34
CA PHE A 47 -12.05 5.83 -18.74
C PHE A 47 -12.25 6.42 -17.35
N VAL A 48 -11.33 6.11 -16.44
CA VAL A 48 -11.22 6.75 -15.13
C VAL A 48 -9.81 7.34 -15.01
N ILE A 49 -9.72 8.60 -14.58
CA ILE A 49 -8.46 9.15 -14.10
C ILE A 49 -8.39 8.85 -12.61
N ALA A 50 -7.42 8.03 -12.21
CA ALA A 50 -7.15 7.72 -10.82
C ALA A 50 -5.76 8.26 -10.44
N ARG A 51 -5.53 8.54 -9.18
CA ARG A 51 -4.16 8.63 -8.67
C ARG A 51 -3.80 7.22 -8.19
N LEU A 52 -2.88 6.55 -8.87
CA LEU A 52 -2.26 5.33 -8.36
C LEU A 52 -0.92 5.75 -7.78
N THR A 53 -0.92 5.96 -6.48
CA THR A 53 0.30 6.02 -5.68
C THR A 53 0.91 4.63 -5.61
N SER A 54 2.24 4.55 -5.67
CA SER A 54 2.91 3.29 -5.41
C SER A 54 2.72 2.90 -3.95
N PRO A 55 2.79 1.60 -3.60
CA PRO A 55 2.69 1.18 -2.20
C PRO A 55 3.68 1.90 -1.29
N ARG A 56 4.92 2.09 -1.77
CA ARG A 56 5.94 2.81 -1.02
C ARG A 56 5.59 4.28 -0.79
N ASP A 57 5.05 4.95 -1.81
CA ASP A 57 4.65 6.36 -1.69
C ASP A 57 3.45 6.53 -0.74
N ASP A 58 2.50 5.59 -0.75
CA ASP A 58 1.37 5.59 0.19
C ASP A 58 1.84 5.46 1.64
N LYS A 59 2.75 4.51 1.89
CA LYS A 59 3.41 4.33 3.20
C LYS A 59 4.17 5.59 3.62
N GLN A 60 4.90 6.22 2.70
CA GLN A 60 5.63 7.46 2.97
C GLN A 60 4.70 8.66 3.26
N SER A 61 3.53 8.73 2.62
CA SER A 61 2.51 9.73 2.93
C SER A 61 1.96 9.54 4.33
N VAL A 62 1.60 8.30 4.70
CA VAL A 62 1.13 7.98 6.05
C VAL A 62 2.20 8.32 7.09
N PHE A 63 3.47 8.01 6.84
CA PHE A 63 4.58 8.41 7.71
C PHE A 63 4.63 9.93 7.94
N SER A 64 4.45 10.71 6.87
CA SER A 64 4.48 12.17 6.93
C SER A 64 3.28 12.73 7.71
N GLU A 65 2.11 12.13 7.56
CA GLU A 65 0.89 12.48 8.27
C GLU A 65 1.01 12.14 9.76
N LEU A 66 1.49 10.94 10.10
CA LEU A 66 1.75 10.54 11.48
C LEU A 66 2.78 11.46 12.16
N THR A 67 3.84 11.85 11.46
CA THR A 67 4.84 12.80 11.98
C THR A 67 4.21 14.18 12.26
N SER A 68 3.31 14.63 11.40
CA SER A 68 2.58 15.90 11.58
C SER A 68 1.62 15.84 12.76
N LEU A 69 0.87 14.74 12.90
CA LEU A 69 0.02 14.48 14.06
C LEU A 69 0.84 14.48 15.35
N ARG A 70 1.95 13.74 15.36
CA ARG A 70 2.85 13.65 16.51
C ARG A 70 3.41 15.01 16.95
N ALA A 71 3.74 15.88 16.00
CA ALA A 71 4.25 17.22 16.29
C ALA A 71 3.19 18.14 16.94
N ALA A 72 1.90 17.92 16.66
CA ALA A 72 0.79 18.68 17.23
C ALA A 72 0.41 18.23 18.65
N MET A 73 0.93 17.09 19.13
CA MET A 73 0.47 16.47 20.35
C MET A 73 1.20 16.95 21.60
N THR A 74 0.42 17.22 22.64
CA THR A 74 0.90 17.61 23.97
C THR A 74 0.76 16.49 25.01
N ASP A 75 -0.18 15.56 24.80
CA ASP A 75 -0.33 14.39 25.66
C ASP A 75 0.86 13.44 25.48
N LYS A 76 1.52 13.07 26.58
CA LYS A 76 2.77 12.30 26.53
C LYS A 76 2.56 10.84 26.18
N ASP A 77 1.43 10.26 26.59
CA ASP A 77 1.18 8.84 26.41
C ASP A 77 0.75 8.56 24.96
N ASP A 78 -0.09 9.40 24.40
CA ASP A 78 -0.46 9.32 22.98
C ASP A 78 0.75 9.65 22.09
N ALA A 79 1.54 10.66 22.47
CA ALA A 79 2.78 11.03 21.78
C ALA A 79 3.75 9.85 21.69
N HIS A 80 3.98 9.15 22.81
CA HIS A 80 4.89 8.01 22.82
C HIS A 80 4.41 6.86 21.93
N LYS A 81 3.10 6.55 21.91
CA LYS A 81 2.55 5.53 21.02
C LYS A 81 2.72 5.90 19.55
N LEU A 82 2.52 7.17 19.19
CA LEU A 82 2.77 7.64 17.83
C LEU A 82 4.26 7.61 17.48
N ASP A 83 5.17 7.93 18.40
CA ASP A 83 6.61 7.81 18.16
C ASP A 83 6.99 6.35 17.81
N ASP A 84 6.43 5.38 18.54
CA ASP A 84 6.68 3.97 18.28
C ASP A 84 6.06 3.51 16.94
N ALA A 85 4.89 4.04 16.56
CA ALA A 85 4.27 3.76 15.27
C ALA A 85 5.06 4.36 14.10
N ILE A 86 5.51 5.61 14.24
CA ILE A 86 6.36 6.31 13.28
C ILE A 86 7.68 5.56 13.11
N LYS A 87 8.27 5.06 14.20
CA LYS A 87 9.49 4.27 14.15
C LYS A 87 9.31 3.01 13.31
N SER A 88 8.27 2.20 13.61
CA SER A 88 8.01 0.98 12.84
C SER A 88 7.76 1.29 11.36
N LEU A 89 6.92 2.27 11.03
CA LEU A 89 6.69 2.64 9.62
C LEU A 89 7.94 3.20 8.93
N SER A 90 8.83 3.87 9.66
CA SER A 90 10.14 4.28 9.14
C SER A 90 11.02 3.07 8.83
N ASP A 91 10.98 2.04 9.68
CA ASP A 91 11.79 0.83 9.53
C ASP A 91 11.28 -0.01 8.33
N SER A 92 9.97 -0.02 8.04
CA SER A 92 9.40 -0.64 6.81
C SER A 92 9.85 0.06 5.52
N LEU A 93 10.02 1.39 5.57
CA LEU A 93 10.46 2.21 4.44
C LEU A 93 11.98 2.16 4.18
N ALA A 94 12.74 1.39 4.97
CA ALA A 94 14.19 1.29 4.86
C ALA A 94 14.63 0.85 3.44
N PRO A 95 15.56 1.57 2.77
CA PRO A 95 15.94 1.25 1.39
C PRO A 95 16.42 -0.18 1.15
N ALA A 96 16.95 -0.86 2.17
CA ALA A 96 17.40 -2.25 2.10
C ALA A 96 16.24 -3.28 1.96
N LEU A 97 15.00 -2.86 2.14
CA LEU A 97 13.82 -3.71 1.98
C LEU A 97 13.20 -3.58 0.59
N TRP A 98 13.57 -2.54 -0.17
CA TRP A 98 12.93 -2.17 -1.44
C TRP A 98 13.87 -2.33 -2.63
N ILE A 99 13.34 -2.81 -3.76
CA ILE A 99 14.01 -2.77 -5.07
C ILE A 99 13.69 -1.44 -5.75
N ASP A 100 12.39 -1.09 -5.78
CA ASP A 100 11.86 0.16 -6.29
C ASP A 100 10.62 0.57 -5.48
N ALA A 101 9.71 1.38 -6.04
CA ALA A 101 8.52 1.84 -5.34
C ALA A 101 7.36 0.81 -5.31
N LEU A 102 7.44 -0.23 -6.14
CA LEU A 102 6.41 -1.25 -6.35
C LEU A 102 6.86 -2.64 -5.87
N HIS A 103 8.16 -2.88 -5.74
CA HIS A 103 8.72 -4.19 -5.44
C HIS A 103 9.62 -4.19 -4.20
N LEU A 104 9.39 -5.17 -3.34
CA LEU A 104 10.21 -5.49 -2.18
C LEU A 104 11.34 -6.47 -2.55
N GLN A 105 12.42 -6.41 -1.79
CA GLN A 105 13.52 -7.37 -1.91
C GLN A 105 13.07 -8.74 -1.45
N ALA A 106 13.14 -9.75 -2.32
CA ALA A 106 12.57 -11.04 -2.03
C ALA A 106 13.24 -11.82 -0.85
N LYS A 107 14.38 -11.37 -0.32
CA LYS A 107 15.07 -12.00 0.84
C LYS A 107 14.81 -11.32 2.19
N THR A 108 14.52 -10.03 2.17
CA THR A 108 14.44 -9.18 3.37
C THR A 108 13.14 -8.40 3.44
N GLY A 109 12.42 -8.30 2.32
CA GLY A 109 11.22 -7.48 2.17
C GLY A 109 10.05 -7.94 3.01
N ASP A 110 10.04 -9.17 3.53
CA ASP A 110 8.99 -9.60 4.47
C ASP A 110 9.03 -8.82 5.80
N GLN A 111 10.17 -8.19 6.12
CA GLN A 111 10.31 -7.27 7.26
C GLN A 111 9.42 -6.01 7.11
N ASP A 112 9.13 -5.56 5.89
CA ASP A 112 8.26 -4.40 5.63
C ASP A 112 6.87 -4.60 6.28
N PHE A 113 6.25 -5.74 6.00
CA PHE A 113 4.97 -6.15 6.57
C PHE A 113 5.03 -6.36 8.10
N ASP A 114 6.12 -6.92 8.61
CA ASP A 114 6.27 -7.17 10.04
C ASP A 114 6.28 -5.84 10.83
N GLU A 115 6.98 -4.82 10.32
CA GLU A 115 6.98 -3.47 10.89
C GLU A 115 5.64 -2.74 10.70
N GLU A 116 4.96 -2.94 9.58
CA GLU A 116 3.67 -2.29 9.32
C GLU A 116 2.55 -2.85 10.15
N LYS A 117 2.56 -4.16 10.42
CA LYS A 117 1.67 -4.75 11.42
C LYS A 117 1.90 -4.12 12.79
N GLN A 118 3.16 -3.89 13.18
CA GLN A 118 3.46 -3.20 14.43
C GLN A 118 2.96 -1.76 14.45
N THR A 119 2.98 -1.09 13.31
CA THR A 119 2.40 0.26 13.14
C THR A 119 0.89 0.21 13.31
N VAL A 120 0.20 -0.66 12.56
CA VAL A 120 -1.27 -0.82 12.57
C VAL A 120 -1.79 -1.18 13.96
N ILE A 121 -1.11 -2.09 14.69
CA ILE A 121 -1.47 -2.43 16.08
C ILE A 121 -1.48 -1.17 16.96
N LYS A 122 -0.43 -0.35 16.90
CA LYS A 122 -0.31 0.86 17.72
C LYS A 122 -1.37 1.91 17.37
N LEU A 123 -1.70 2.04 16.08
CA LEU A 123 -2.75 2.96 15.63
C LEU A 123 -4.14 2.52 16.11
N ILE A 124 -4.46 1.22 16.01
CA ILE A 124 -5.73 0.67 16.50
C ILE A 124 -5.83 0.80 18.03
N ASP A 125 -4.76 0.49 18.77
CA ASP A 125 -4.71 0.64 20.23
C ASP A 125 -4.93 2.09 20.66
N LEU A 126 -4.36 3.05 19.91
CA LEU A 126 -4.57 4.47 20.15
C LEU A 126 -6.00 4.91 19.78
N ALA A 127 -6.58 4.36 18.70
CA ALA A 127 -7.94 4.68 18.26
C ALA A 127 -9.01 4.31 19.28
N ILE A 128 -8.79 3.24 20.06
CA ILE A 128 -9.72 2.80 21.12
C ILE A 128 -9.42 3.44 22.49
N HIS A 129 -8.37 4.26 22.59
CA HIS A 129 -7.99 4.93 23.83
C HIS A 129 -8.97 6.07 24.15
N LYS A 130 -9.79 5.90 25.21
CA LYS A 130 -10.90 6.81 25.57
C LYS A 130 -10.53 8.27 25.82
N HIS A 131 -9.27 8.55 26.11
CA HIS A 131 -8.77 9.90 26.39
C HIS A 131 -7.82 10.42 25.32
N SER A 132 -7.73 9.74 24.17
CA SER A 132 -6.84 10.20 23.13
C SER A 132 -7.29 11.55 22.58
N SER A 133 -6.30 12.42 22.35
CA SER A 133 -6.49 13.70 21.69
C SER A 133 -6.66 13.58 20.16
N VAL A 134 -6.36 12.41 19.61
CA VAL A 134 -6.46 12.12 18.17
C VAL A 134 -7.77 11.38 17.88
N SER A 135 -8.40 11.69 16.74
CA SER A 135 -9.62 11.01 16.31
C SER A 135 -9.34 9.53 16.03
N GLY A 136 -10.12 8.64 16.66
CA GLY A 136 -10.02 7.20 16.37
C GLY A 136 -10.28 6.87 14.90
N ASP A 137 -11.24 7.56 14.27
CA ASP A 137 -11.53 7.39 12.83
C ASP A 137 -10.36 7.80 11.94
N GLU A 138 -9.59 8.82 12.34
CA GLU A 138 -8.39 9.26 11.61
C GLU A 138 -7.28 8.21 11.68
N LEU A 139 -7.06 7.64 12.87
CA LEU A 139 -6.07 6.58 13.07
C LEU A 139 -6.44 5.28 12.33
N LEU A 140 -7.73 4.92 12.30
CA LEU A 140 -8.21 3.79 11.51
C LEU A 140 -8.06 4.04 10.01
N ALA A 141 -8.37 5.25 9.52
CA ALA A 141 -8.16 5.61 8.12
C ALA A 141 -6.69 5.55 7.69
N LEU A 142 -5.75 5.93 8.57
CA LEU A 142 -4.31 5.77 8.31
C LEU A 142 -3.89 4.30 8.29
N SER A 143 -4.46 3.47 9.18
CA SER A 143 -4.22 2.02 9.21
C SER A 143 -4.71 1.34 7.93
N ASP A 144 -5.90 1.71 7.46
CA ASP A 144 -6.48 1.16 6.22
C ASP A 144 -5.64 1.51 4.99
N ARG A 145 -4.98 2.67 4.97
CA ARG A 145 -4.07 3.07 3.90
C ARG A 145 -2.79 2.25 3.87
N ILE A 146 -2.22 1.93 5.04
CA ILE A 146 -1.08 1.00 5.13
C ILE A 146 -1.51 -0.37 4.61
N ALA A 147 -2.63 -0.90 5.10
CA ALA A 147 -3.15 -2.19 4.66
C ALA A 147 -3.45 -2.23 3.14
N SER A 148 -3.93 -1.12 2.57
CA SER A 148 -4.14 -1.01 1.12
C SER A 148 -2.83 -1.08 0.33
N ALA A 149 -1.76 -0.45 0.82
CA ALA A 149 -0.44 -0.53 0.21
C ALA A 149 0.11 -1.98 0.25
N ASP A 150 -0.08 -2.68 1.35
CA ASP A 150 0.36 -4.08 1.51
C ASP A 150 -0.40 -5.04 0.61
N ARG A 151 -1.71 -4.84 0.49
CA ARG A 151 -2.54 -5.55 -0.47
C ARG A 151 -2.03 -5.35 -1.91
N GLN A 152 -1.67 -4.11 -2.26
CA GLN A 152 -1.12 -3.79 -3.58
C GLN A 152 0.23 -4.48 -3.81
N LEU A 153 1.13 -4.48 -2.83
CA LEU A 153 2.42 -5.20 -2.92
C LEU A 153 2.24 -6.69 -3.18
N ALA A 154 1.33 -7.33 -2.43
CA ALA A 154 1.02 -8.74 -2.63
C ALA A 154 0.44 -9.01 -4.03
N GLN A 155 -0.48 -8.16 -4.49
CA GLN A 155 -1.07 -8.30 -5.83
C GLN A 155 -0.05 -8.08 -6.96
N ILE A 156 0.86 -7.12 -6.81
CA ILE A 156 1.96 -6.88 -7.76
C ILE A 156 2.84 -8.11 -7.85
N ALA A 157 3.29 -8.65 -6.71
CA ALA A 157 4.11 -9.86 -6.70
C ALA A 157 3.41 -11.07 -7.35
N ILE A 158 2.10 -11.23 -7.14
CA ILE A 158 1.30 -12.28 -7.81
C ILE A 158 1.31 -12.07 -9.33
N ASN A 159 1.13 -10.84 -9.79
CA ASN A 159 1.13 -10.53 -11.23
C ASN A 159 2.50 -10.79 -11.86
N ASP A 160 3.59 -10.42 -11.17
CA ASP A 160 4.95 -10.68 -11.62
C ASP A 160 5.24 -12.17 -11.72
N ALA A 161 4.82 -12.95 -10.72
CA ALA A 161 4.92 -14.40 -10.71
C ALA A 161 4.18 -15.04 -11.90
N ILE A 162 2.95 -14.60 -12.18
CA ILE A 162 2.18 -15.07 -13.34
C ILE A 162 2.90 -14.72 -14.65
N ALA A 163 3.42 -13.50 -14.78
CA ALA A 163 4.14 -13.04 -15.97
C ALA A 163 5.45 -13.82 -16.17
N ALA A 164 6.08 -14.26 -15.09
CA ALA A 164 7.26 -15.12 -15.09
C ALA A 164 6.94 -16.62 -15.22
N HIS A 165 5.68 -17.00 -15.46
CA HIS A 165 5.25 -18.40 -15.54
C HIS A 165 5.59 -19.25 -14.29
N GLY A 166 5.55 -18.62 -13.11
CA GLY A 166 5.83 -19.27 -11.83
C GLY A 166 4.88 -20.42 -11.48
N ASP A 167 5.22 -21.16 -10.42
CA ASP A 167 4.45 -22.33 -9.97
C ASP A 167 2.98 -21.97 -9.67
N THR A 168 2.06 -22.59 -10.41
CA THR A 168 0.62 -22.32 -10.31
C THR A 168 0.04 -22.63 -8.94
N ASN A 169 0.58 -23.63 -8.22
CA ASN A 169 0.08 -23.95 -6.88
C ASN A 169 0.44 -22.86 -5.88
N GLU A 170 1.65 -22.30 -5.98
CA GLU A 170 2.08 -21.19 -5.13
C GLU A 170 1.27 -19.93 -5.44
N ILE A 171 1.00 -19.64 -6.72
CA ILE A 171 0.12 -18.54 -7.13
C ILE A 171 -1.31 -18.71 -6.57
N ASP A 172 -1.84 -19.93 -6.57
CA ASP A 172 -3.15 -20.22 -5.96
C ASP A 172 -3.14 -20.01 -4.43
N GLN A 173 -2.05 -20.36 -3.73
CA GLN A 173 -1.91 -20.06 -2.30
C GLN A 173 -1.80 -18.56 -2.06
N ALA A 174 -1.04 -17.84 -2.89
CA ALA A 174 -0.91 -16.39 -2.79
C ALA A 174 -2.28 -15.69 -2.90
N ASN A 175 -3.10 -16.09 -3.88
CA ASN A 175 -4.46 -15.55 -4.04
C ASN A 175 -5.39 -15.87 -2.86
N LYS A 176 -5.26 -17.06 -2.25
CA LYS A 176 -6.04 -17.41 -1.04
C LYS A 176 -5.66 -16.52 0.14
N GLN A 177 -4.37 -16.28 0.35
CA GLN A 177 -3.89 -15.42 1.43
C GLN A 177 -4.29 -13.96 1.18
N LEU A 178 -4.21 -13.48 -0.06
CA LEU A 178 -4.69 -12.14 -0.42
C LEU A 178 -6.18 -11.96 -0.07
N ALA A 179 -7.02 -12.94 -0.43
CA ALA A 179 -8.45 -12.90 -0.11
C ALA A 179 -8.72 -12.99 1.41
N LYS A 180 -7.88 -13.69 2.16
CA LYS A 180 -7.98 -13.76 3.62
C LYS A 180 -7.59 -12.42 4.27
N GLY A 181 -6.53 -11.78 3.76
CA GLY A 181 -6.14 -10.43 4.16
C GLY A 181 -7.25 -9.42 3.92
N ASP A 182 -7.95 -9.50 2.78
CA ASP A 182 -9.12 -8.67 2.48
C ASP A 182 -10.25 -8.84 3.53
N GLN A 183 -10.46 -10.06 4.04
CA GLN A 183 -11.47 -10.33 5.07
C GLN A 183 -11.07 -9.82 6.45
N ASP A 184 -9.81 -10.02 6.84
CA ASP A 184 -9.32 -9.61 8.15
C ASP A 184 -9.16 -8.09 8.24
N THR A 185 -8.70 -7.43 7.18
CA THR A 185 -8.66 -5.94 7.12
C THR A 185 -10.05 -5.32 7.14
N ALA A 186 -11.04 -5.91 6.45
CA ALA A 186 -12.43 -5.45 6.52
C ALA A 186 -13.04 -5.55 7.94
N SER A 187 -12.44 -6.36 8.80
CA SER A 187 -12.78 -6.49 10.22
C SER A 187 -11.85 -5.69 11.15
N SER A 188 -11.04 -4.78 10.59
CA SER A 188 -10.01 -3.98 11.28
C SER A 188 -9.02 -4.83 12.09
N LYS A 189 -8.71 -6.05 11.63
CA LYS A 189 -7.74 -6.92 12.29
C LYS A 189 -6.34 -6.71 11.70
N PRO A 190 -5.31 -6.48 12.54
CA PRO A 190 -3.93 -6.40 12.09
C PRO A 190 -3.42 -7.67 11.38
N GLN A 191 -4.05 -8.83 11.62
CA GLN A 191 -3.74 -10.09 10.96
C GLN A 191 -3.85 -10.02 9.43
N GLY A 192 -4.64 -9.08 8.89
CA GLY A 192 -4.72 -8.90 7.45
C GLY A 192 -3.37 -8.53 6.81
N ILE A 193 -2.49 -7.85 7.55
CA ILE A 193 -1.11 -7.55 7.11
C ILE A 193 -0.27 -8.82 7.02
N ASP A 194 -0.39 -9.74 7.99
CA ASP A 194 0.29 -11.05 7.92
C ASP A 194 -0.20 -11.86 6.72
N ASP A 195 -1.49 -11.82 6.43
CA ASP A 195 -2.05 -12.55 5.30
C ASP A 195 -1.55 -11.97 3.96
N TYR A 196 -1.42 -10.65 3.82
CA TYR A 196 -0.78 -10.04 2.65
C TYR A 196 0.71 -10.39 2.55
N ARG A 197 1.43 -10.44 3.67
CA ARG A 197 2.82 -10.90 3.72
C ARG A 197 2.95 -12.33 3.20
N GLU A 198 2.10 -13.25 3.66
CA GLU A 198 2.13 -14.64 3.20
C GLU A 198 1.74 -14.75 1.72
N ALA A 199 0.81 -13.92 1.24
CA ALA A 199 0.50 -13.82 -0.19
C ALA A 199 1.73 -13.41 -1.02
N TRP A 200 2.43 -12.36 -0.59
CA TRP A 200 3.65 -11.88 -1.23
C TRP A 200 4.77 -12.94 -1.20
N LYS A 201 4.94 -13.67 -0.10
CA LYS A 201 5.94 -14.75 0.02
C LYS A 201 5.67 -15.89 -0.95
N HIS A 202 4.45 -16.41 -1.00
CA HIS A 202 4.08 -17.45 -1.97
C HIS A 202 4.35 -16.99 -3.42
N ALA A 203 3.97 -15.75 -3.76
CA ALA A 203 4.21 -15.21 -5.09
C ALA A 203 5.71 -15.12 -5.43
N THR A 204 6.53 -14.55 -4.53
CA THR A 204 7.98 -14.41 -4.76
C THR A 204 8.74 -15.74 -4.74
N GLU A 205 8.27 -16.75 -4.02
CA GLU A 205 8.84 -18.10 -4.04
C GLU A 205 8.47 -18.86 -5.32
N SER A 206 7.28 -18.65 -5.87
CA SER A 206 6.83 -19.30 -7.11
C SER A 206 7.74 -18.99 -8.31
N ALA A 207 8.28 -17.77 -8.37
CA ALA A 207 9.17 -17.30 -9.44
C ALA A 207 10.63 -17.78 -9.32
N ARG A 208 11.00 -18.45 -8.22
CA ARG A 208 12.38 -18.92 -7.96
C ARG A 208 12.64 -20.39 -8.29
N LYS A 209 11.60 -21.17 -8.61
CA LYS A 209 11.69 -22.63 -8.75
C LYS A 209 12.03 -23.11 -10.19
N GLU A 210 12.52 -22.23 -11.07
CA GLU A 210 12.99 -22.61 -12.42
C GLU A 210 14.42 -23.18 -12.43
#